data_AF-A0A0C2G514-F1
#
_entry.id   AF-A0A0C2G514-F1
#
_cell.length_a   1.000
_cell.length_b   1.000
_cell.length_c   1.000
_cell.angle_alpha   90.00
_cell.angle_beta   90.00
_cell.angle_gamma   90.00
#
_symmetry.space_group_name_H-M   'P 1'
#
loop_
_entity.id
_entity.type
_entity.pdbx_description
1 polymer ?
#
loop_
_entity_poly.entity_id
_entity_poly.type
_entity_poly.pdbx_seq_one_letter_code
_entity_poly.pdbx_strand_id
1 'polypeptide(L)'
;MSEELAPARARFSFNSEGVDFFIASKACGAMLITAPTSTFGWWLAFFSPNQNAVFYNNDLKSMDDKSPNKDLYLWVLVETVFGI
;
A
#
# COMPACT_ATOMS: atom_id res chain seq x y z
N MET A 1 -8.11 -6.71 28.09
CA MET A 1 -6.65 -6.51 28.00
C MET A 1 -6.39 -5.97 26.61
N SER A 2 -6.37 -4.65 26.47
CA SER A 2 -6.12 -4.00 25.18
C SER A 2 -4.61 -3.99 24.98
N GLU A 3 -4.10 -4.86 24.11
CA GLU A 3 -2.74 -4.75 23.59
C GLU A 3 -2.67 -3.49 22.74
N GLU A 4 -2.26 -2.39 23.39
CA GLU A 4 -1.80 -1.18 22.74
C GLU A 4 -0.47 -1.53 22.07
N LEU A 5 -0.57 -2.02 20.83
CA LEU A 5 0.55 -2.35 19.97
C LEU A 5 1.29 -1.04 19.63
N ALA A 6 2.21 -0.61 20.50
CA ALA A 6 3.08 0.52 20.23
C ALA A 6 3.68 0.35 18.82
N PRO A 7 3.57 1.37 17.93
CA PRO A 7 3.91 1.18 16.53
C PRO A 7 5.39 0.82 16.43
N ALA A 8 5.66 -0.40 15.95
CA ALA A 8 7.01 -0.80 15.58
C ALA A 8 7.59 0.29 14.67
N ARG A 9 8.82 0.74 14.94
CA ARG A 9 9.47 1.80 14.14
C ARG A 9 9.29 1.50 12.66
N ALA A 10 8.60 2.39 11.96
CA ALA A 10 8.42 2.28 10.52
C ALA A 10 9.80 2.19 9.86
N ARG A 11 10.04 1.11 9.11
CA ARG A 11 11.25 0.95 8.32
C ARG A 11 10.97 1.48 6.93
N PHE A 12 11.84 2.35 6.45
CA PHE A 12 11.80 2.91 5.11
C PHE A 12 13.13 2.66 4.41
N SER A 13 13.12 2.57 3.08
CA SER A 13 14.34 2.50 2.28
C SER A 13 15.05 3.86 2.29
N PHE A 14 16.38 3.85 2.32
CA PHE A 14 17.22 5.04 2.09
C PHE A 14 17.73 5.08 0.63
N ASN A 15 17.13 4.29 -0.26
CA ASN A 15 17.51 4.24 -1.66
C ASN A 15 16.96 5.45 -2.41
N SER A 16 17.52 5.75 -3.59
CA SER A 16 16.92 6.74 -4.47
C SER A 16 15.63 6.21 -5.08
N GLU A 17 14.76 7.13 -5.46
CA GLU A 17 13.44 6.86 -6.04
C GLU A 17 13.56 5.96 -7.29
N GLY A 18 14.62 6.16 -8.08
CA GLY A 18 14.89 5.35 -9.27
C GLY A 18 15.17 3.88 -8.97
N VAL A 19 15.82 3.58 -7.84
CA VAL A 19 16.05 2.19 -7.42
C VAL A 19 14.73 1.55 -7.00
N ASP A 20 13.88 2.28 -6.27
CA ASP A 20 12.57 1.78 -5.87
C ASP A 20 11.67 1.52 -7.09
N PHE A 21 11.71 2.38 -8.12
CA PHE A 21 11.01 2.12 -9.39
C PHE A 21 11.58 0.92 -10.15
N PHE A 22 12.90 0.76 -10.20
CA PHE A 22 13.52 -0.38 -10.86
C PHE A 22 13.12 -1.69 -10.18
N ILE A 23 13.16 -1.74 -8.85
CA ILE A 23 12.75 -2.91 -8.07
C ILE A 23 11.26 -3.18 -8.25
N ALA A 24 10.40 -2.16 -8.23
CA ALA A 24 8.98 -2.32 -8.52
C ALA A 24 8.74 -2.98 -9.90
N SER A 25 9.53 -2.60 -10.91
CA SER A 25 9.42 -3.17 -12.27
C SER A 25 9.87 -4.63 -12.40
N LYS A 26 10.68 -5.13 -11.47
CA LYS A 26 11.28 -6.48 -11.55
C LYS A 26 10.71 -7.46 -10.55
N ALA A 27 10.39 -6.99 -9.34
CA ALA A 27 10.07 -7.85 -8.20
C ALA A 27 8.59 -7.80 -7.79
N CYS A 28 7.86 -6.75 -8.16
CA CYS A 28 6.49 -6.54 -7.67
C CYS A 28 5.47 -7.30 -8.54
N GLY A 29 4.89 -8.37 -8.02
CA GLY A 29 3.78 -9.07 -8.69
C GLY A 29 2.39 -8.53 -8.35
N ALA A 30 2.29 -7.79 -7.24
CA ALA A 30 1.10 -7.10 -6.75
C ALA A 30 1.52 -5.91 -5.88
N MET A 31 0.86 -4.77 -6.04
CA MET A 31 1.17 -3.51 -5.36
C MET A 31 0.00 -3.09 -4.47
N LEU A 32 0.29 -2.67 -3.23
CA LEU A 32 -0.70 -2.10 -2.31
C LEU A 32 -0.34 -0.64 -2.01
N ILE A 33 -1.23 0.29 -2.35
CA ILE A 33 -1.09 1.73 -2.07
C ILE A 33 -1.99 2.09 -0.89
N THR A 34 -1.37 2.35 0.26
CA THR A 34 -2.08 2.77 1.50
C THR A 34 -2.39 4.28 1.51
N ALA A 35 -1.61 5.07 0.78
CA ALA A 35 -1.80 6.51 0.61
C ALA A 35 -1.97 6.85 -0.88
N PRO A 36 -3.20 6.75 -1.44
CA PRO A 36 -3.46 7.03 -2.87
C PRO A 36 -3.27 8.51 -3.23
N THR A 37 -3.15 9.40 -2.25
CA THR A 37 -2.80 10.81 -2.47
C THR A 37 -1.31 11.01 -2.79
N SER A 38 -0.47 9.97 -2.60
CA SER A 38 0.95 10.02 -2.93
C SER A 38 1.17 9.67 -4.40
N THR A 39 1.74 10.61 -5.17
CA THR A 39 2.14 10.38 -6.56
C THR A 39 3.23 9.32 -6.69
N PHE A 40 4.08 9.16 -5.68
CA PHE A 40 5.12 8.14 -5.65
C PHE A 40 4.57 6.72 -5.67
N GLY A 41 3.49 6.46 -4.92
CA GLY A 41 2.82 5.16 -4.91
C GLY A 41 2.25 4.77 -6.28
N TRP A 42 1.73 5.76 -7.02
CA TRP A 42 1.23 5.56 -8.39
C TRP A 42 2.33 5.29 -9.39
N TRP A 43 3.49 5.93 -9.27
CA TRP A 43 4.64 5.61 -10.11
C TRP A 43 5.13 4.18 -9.87
N LEU A 44 5.20 3.73 -8.62
CA LEU A 44 5.55 2.34 -8.30
C LEU A 44 4.56 1.34 -8.91
N ALA A 45 3.26 1.63 -8.80
CA ALA A 45 2.23 0.80 -9.43
C ALA A 45 2.34 0.80 -10.96
N PHE A 46 2.63 1.94 -11.59
CA PHE A 46 2.81 2.04 -13.04
C PHE A 46 3.98 1.18 -13.54
N PHE A 47 5.09 1.15 -12.79
CA PHE A 47 6.25 0.33 -13.17
C PHE A 47 6.05 -1.17 -12.92
N SER A 48 5.09 -1.55 -12.07
CA SER A 48 4.79 -2.97 -11.80
C SER A 48 4.40 -3.71 -13.09
N PRO A 49 4.95 -4.92 -13.35
CA PRO A 49 4.60 -5.72 -14.52
C PRO A 49 3.12 -6.15 -14.53
N ASN A 50 2.49 -6.27 -13.36
CA ASN A 50 1.11 -6.73 -13.25
C ASN A 50 0.17 -5.59 -12.85
N GLN A 51 -0.36 -4.90 -13.86
CA GLN A 51 -1.31 -3.79 -13.69
C GLN A 51 -2.68 -4.23 -13.14
N ASN A 52 -3.02 -5.53 -13.23
CA ASN A 52 -4.27 -6.06 -12.69
C ASN A 52 -4.23 -6.32 -11.18
N ALA A 53 -3.05 -6.23 -10.56
CA ALA A 53 -2.83 -6.49 -9.15
C ALA A 53 -2.37 -5.22 -8.40
N VAL A 54 -2.97 -4.08 -8.74
CA VAL A 54 -2.76 -2.80 -8.05
C VAL A 54 -3.96 -2.51 -7.16
N PHE A 55 -3.77 -2.66 -5.86
CA PHE A 55 -4.79 -2.40 -4.86
C PHE A 55 -4.51 -1.06 -4.19
N TYR A 56 -5.52 -0.23 -4.03
CA TYR A 56 -5.40 1.04 -3.32
C TYR A 56 -6.61 1.26 -2.44
N ASN A 57 -6.39 1.96 -1.35
CA ASN A 57 -7.45 2.26 -0.41
C ASN A 57 -8.18 3.53 -0.85
N ASN A 58 -9.45 3.43 -1.27
CA ASN A 58 -10.26 4.57 -1.72
C ASN A 58 -10.85 5.37 -0.54
N ASP A 59 -10.01 5.71 0.42
CA ASP A 59 -10.36 6.66 1.47
C ASP A 59 -9.83 8.04 1.05
N LEU A 60 -10.79 8.88 0.65
CA LEU A 60 -10.62 10.24 0.14
C LEU A 60 -10.26 11.26 1.23
N LYS A 61 -10.20 10.84 2.50
CA LYS A 61 -9.75 11.70 3.59
C LYS A 61 -8.31 12.17 3.34
N SER A 62 -8.05 13.42 3.70
CA SER A 62 -6.70 13.98 3.70
C SER A 62 -5.78 13.09 4.54
N MET A 63 -4.51 12.94 4.14
CA MET A 63 -3.54 12.13 4.89
C MET A 63 -3.40 12.56 6.34
N ASP A 64 -3.58 13.86 6.63
CA ASP A 64 -3.56 14.43 7.98
C ASP A 64 -4.72 13.95 8.86
N ASP A 65 -5.85 13.56 8.26
CA ASP A 65 -7.06 13.09 8.96
C ASP A 65 -7.19 11.55 8.89
N LYS A 66 -6.19 10.87 8.31
CA LYS A 66 -6.21 9.43 8.12
C LYS A 66 -5.68 8.72 9.36
N SER A 67 -6.60 8.40 10.28
CA SER A 67 -6.30 7.51 11.40
C SER A 67 -6.17 6.06 10.91
N PRO A 68 -5.19 5.29 11.40
CA PRO A 68 -5.05 3.88 11.04
C PRO A 68 -6.24 3.09 11.60
N ASN A 69 -7.28 2.93 10.78
CA ASN A 69 -8.41 2.06 11.10
C ASN A 69 -8.05 0.62 10.71
N LYS A 70 -8.07 -0.29 11.69
CA LYS A 70 -7.71 -1.71 11.54
C LYS A 70 -8.58 -2.43 10.51
N ASP A 71 -9.78 -1.92 10.26
CA ASP A 71 -10.75 -2.52 9.34
C ASP A 71 -10.48 -2.18 7.86
N LEU A 72 -9.62 -1.18 7.58
CA LEU A 72 -9.43 -0.67 6.21
C LEU A 72 -8.43 -1.50 5.37
N TYR A 73 -7.68 -2.41 6.00
CA TYR A 73 -6.58 -3.13 5.35
C TYR A 73 -6.91 -4.54 4.87
N LEU A 74 -8.11 -5.07 5.20
CA LEU A 74 -8.41 -6.50 5.00
C LEU A 74 -9.68 -6.81 4.20
N TRP A 75 -10.61 -5.86 4.01
CA TRP A 75 -11.87 -6.20 3.29
C TRP A 75 -11.66 -6.53 1.81
N VAL A 76 -10.76 -5.84 1.10
CA VAL A 76 -10.48 -6.11 -0.33
C VAL A 76 -9.72 -7.44 -0.54
N LEU A 77 -8.89 -7.85 0.42
CA LEU A 77 -8.18 -9.14 0.35
C LEU A 77 -9.10 -10.32 0.64
N VAL A 78 -10.11 -10.15 1.50
CA VAL A 78 -11.07 -11.21 1.81
C VAL A 78 -12.03 -11.47 0.65
N GLU A 79 -12.57 -10.44 -0.01
CA GLU A 79 -13.51 -10.65 -1.14
C GLU A 79 -12.85 -11.31 -2.36
N THR A 80 -11.55 -11.11 -2.59
CA THR A 80 -10.87 -11.74 -3.74
C THR A 80 -10.41 -13.18 -3.43
N VAL A 81 -10.20 -13.53 -2.16
CA VAL A 81 -9.77 -14.89 -1.74
C VAL A 81 -10.95 -15.79 -1.36
N PHE A 82 -12.03 -15.22 -0.83
CA PHE A 82 -13.31 -15.90 -0.58
C PHE A 82 -14.34 -15.33 -1.56
N GLY A 83 -14.40 -15.90 -2.77
CA GLY A 83 -15.44 -15.58 -3.74
C GLY A 83 -16.82 -15.85 -3.14
N ILE A 84 -17.55 -14.77 -2.86
CA ILE A 84 -19.01 -14.72 -2.67
C ILE A 84 -19.52 -13.60 -3.57
#